data_AF-A0AA37HPA0-F1
#
_entry.id   AF-A0AA37HPA0-F1
#
_cell.length_a   1.000
_cell.length_b   1.000
_cell.length_c   1.000
_cell.angle_alpha   90.00
_cell.angle_beta   90.00
_cell.angle_gamma   90.00
#
_symmetry.space_group_name_H-M   'P 1'
#
loop_
_entity.id
_entity.type
_entity.pdbx_description
1 polymer ?
#
loop_
_entity_poly.entity_id
_entity_poly.type
_entity_poly.pdbx_seq_one_letter_code
_entity_poly.pdbx_strand_id
1 'polypeptide(L)'
;MGELMRSHDWSDSPLRHPTAWPPSLRSTVSLLLASRFPMFVAFGPELGFLYNDAYAEILGDKHPAALGRRFHDVWAEIWSDIAPLIDRALAGEPT
;
A
#
# COMPACT_ATOMS: atom_id res chain seq x y z
N MET A 1 -5.80 -2.79 11.55
CA MET A 1 -5.63 -1.85 10.41
C MET A 1 -6.91 -1.13 10.00
N GLY A 2 -8.09 -1.76 9.96
CA GLY A 2 -9.31 -1.11 9.43
C GLY A 2 -9.74 0.18 10.16
N GLU A 3 -9.55 0.27 11.47
CA GLU A 3 -9.77 1.50 12.23
C GLU A 3 -8.72 2.56 11.92
N LEU A 4 -7.44 2.20 11.91
CA LEU A 4 -6.34 3.10 11.55
C LEU A 4 -6.53 3.71 10.16
N MET A 5 -6.95 2.93 9.17
CA MET A 5 -7.24 3.45 7.82
C MET A 5 -8.38 4.48 7.79
N ARG A 6 -9.38 4.34 8.68
CA ARG A 6 -10.50 5.29 8.78
C ARG A 6 -10.12 6.57 9.50
N SER A 7 -9.21 6.51 10.47
CA SER A 7 -8.75 7.67 11.25
C SER A 7 -7.50 8.36 10.67
N HIS A 8 -6.85 7.75 9.68
CA HIS A 8 -5.68 8.32 9.02
C HIS A 8 -6.02 9.60 8.24
N ASP A 9 -5.11 10.59 8.28
CA ASP A 9 -5.20 11.78 7.45
C ASP A 9 -4.70 11.48 6.03
N TRP A 10 -5.62 11.47 5.07
CA TRP A 10 -5.34 11.15 3.67
C TRP A 10 -4.97 12.36 2.81
N SER A 11 -4.84 13.55 3.40
CA SER A 11 -4.66 14.82 2.65
C SER A 11 -3.40 14.81 1.78
N ASP A 12 -2.32 14.19 2.27
CA ASP A 12 -1.04 14.07 1.55
C ASP A 12 -0.88 12.72 0.81
N SER A 13 -1.90 11.86 0.85
CA SER A 13 -1.85 10.54 0.22
C SER A 13 -2.18 10.60 -1.27
N PRO A 14 -1.41 9.92 -2.14
CA PRO A 14 -1.80 9.74 -3.55
C PRO A 14 -3.13 9.00 -3.74
N LEU A 15 -3.61 8.25 -2.73
CA LEU A 15 -4.86 7.49 -2.83
C LEU A 15 -6.10 8.33 -2.53
N ARG A 16 -5.92 9.54 -1.98
CA ARG A 16 -7.00 10.37 -1.39
C ARG A 16 -7.79 9.62 -0.31
N HIS A 17 -8.82 10.29 0.21
CA HIS A 17 -9.68 9.72 1.23
C HIS A 17 -10.41 8.44 0.74
N PRO A 18 -10.59 7.40 1.59
CA PRO A 18 -11.22 6.13 1.22
C PRO A 18 -12.60 6.22 0.56
N THR A 19 -13.34 7.31 0.80
CA THR A 19 -14.63 7.59 0.16
C THR A 19 -14.52 7.86 -1.35
N ALA A 20 -13.34 8.29 -1.81
CA ALA A 20 -13.06 8.57 -3.22
C ALA A 20 -12.39 7.40 -3.96
N TRP A 21 -12.06 6.31 -3.26
CA TRP A 21 -11.39 5.16 -3.88
C TRP A 21 -12.25 4.50 -4.95
N PRO A 22 -11.68 4.06 -6.08
CA PRO A 22 -12.43 3.29 -7.07
C PRO A 22 -12.90 1.94 -6.48
N PRO A 23 -13.98 1.33 -7.01
CA PRO A 23 -14.50 0.06 -6.52
C PRO A 23 -13.45 -1.06 -6.47
N SER A 24 -12.54 -1.13 -7.45
CA SER A 24 -11.46 -2.11 -7.49
C SER A 24 -10.55 -2.03 -6.27
N LEU A 25 -10.09 -0.83 -5.90
CA LEU A 25 -9.25 -0.63 -4.72
C LEU A 25 -9.98 -1.01 -3.43
N ARG A 26 -11.26 -0.64 -3.30
CA ARG A 26 -12.04 -1.02 -2.11
C ARG A 26 -12.17 -2.53 -1.95
N SER A 27 -12.38 -3.25 -3.05
CA SER A 27 -12.43 -4.73 -3.05
C SER A 27 -11.07 -5.33 -2.67
N THR A 28 -9.98 -4.82 -3.25
CA THR A 28 -8.62 -5.27 -2.90
C THR A 28 -8.30 -5.03 -1.43
N VAL A 29 -8.63 -3.86 -0.88
CA VAL A 29 -8.42 -3.54 0.54
C VAL A 29 -9.27 -4.44 1.44
N SER A 30 -10.51 -4.75 1.03
CA SER A 30 -11.36 -5.68 1.77
C SER A 30 -10.75 -7.08 1.86
N LEU A 31 -10.19 -7.58 0.75
CA LEU A 31 -9.46 -8.85 0.72
C LEU A 31 -8.20 -8.80 1.59
N LEU A 32 -7.40 -7.75 1.44
CA LEU A 32 -6.16 -7.54 2.18
C LEU A 32 -6.41 -7.50 3.70
N LEU A 33 -7.46 -6.80 4.15
CA LEU A 33 -7.83 -6.71 5.57
C LEU A 33 -8.45 -8.00 6.12
N ALA A 34 -9.05 -8.83 5.28
CA ALA A 34 -9.61 -10.12 5.68
C ALA A 34 -8.54 -11.24 5.79
N SER A 35 -7.39 -11.06 5.16
CA SER A 35 -6.31 -12.04 5.15
C SER A 35 -5.49 -12.02 6.45
N ARG A 36 -5.13 -13.21 6.93
CA ARG A 36 -4.14 -13.39 8.00
C ARG A 36 -2.69 -13.50 7.49
N PHE A 37 -2.51 -13.65 6.18
CA PHE A 37 -1.17 -13.61 5.58
C PHE A 37 -0.71 -12.15 5.46
N PRO A 38 0.59 -11.87 5.66
CA PRO A 38 1.15 -10.54 5.40
C PRO A 38 0.88 -10.12 3.95
N MET A 39 0.12 -9.05 3.77
CA MET A 39 -0.25 -8.52 2.46
C MET A 39 -0.15 -7.00 2.43
N PHE A 40 0.29 -6.50 1.27
CA PHE A 40 0.20 -5.09 0.91
C PHE A 40 -0.33 -4.94 -0.52
N VAL A 41 -0.77 -3.73 -0.85
CA VAL A 41 -1.04 -3.27 -2.21
C VAL A 41 -0.39 -1.91 -2.42
N ALA A 42 0.29 -1.76 -3.55
CA ALA A 42 0.74 -0.48 -4.08
C ALA A 42 -0.19 -0.12 -5.25
N PHE A 43 -0.96 0.97 -5.14
CA PHE A 43 -2.06 1.25 -6.06
C PHE A 43 -1.93 2.60 -6.76
N GLY A 44 -2.26 2.60 -8.05
CA GLY A 44 -2.30 3.80 -8.89
C GLY A 44 -0.91 4.27 -9.37
N PRO A 45 -0.86 5.37 -10.13
CA PRO A 45 0.37 5.84 -10.78
C PRO A 45 1.50 6.21 -9.81
N GLU A 46 1.13 6.63 -8.60
CA GLU A 46 2.06 7.06 -7.56
C GLU A 46 2.27 5.96 -6.50
N LEU A 47 1.73 4.76 -6.77
CA LEU A 47 1.90 3.56 -5.97
C LEU A 47 1.58 3.83 -4.49
N GLY A 48 0.37 4.31 -4.20
CA GLY A 48 -0.04 4.51 -2.82
C GLY A 48 -0.08 3.20 -2.05
N PHE A 49 0.52 3.20 -0.87
CA PHE A 49 0.85 1.98 -0.12
C PHE A 49 -0.18 1.68 0.98
N LEU A 50 -0.83 0.52 0.89
CA LEU A 50 -1.76 0.01 1.90
C LEU A 50 -1.34 -1.40 2.30
N TYR A 51 -1.52 -1.76 3.57
CA TYR A 51 -1.09 -3.04 4.10
C TYR A 51 -1.95 -3.47 5.28
N ASN A 52 -1.94 -4.78 5.58
CA ASN A 52 -2.72 -5.36 6.67
C ASN A 52 -1.93 -5.48 7.97
N ASP A 53 -2.60 -5.90 9.04
CA ASP A 53 -2.01 -6.05 10.37
C ASP A 53 -0.81 -7.01 10.37
N ALA A 54 -0.92 -8.14 9.66
CA ALA A 54 0.17 -9.11 9.56
C ALA A 54 1.41 -8.55 8.84
N TYR A 55 1.22 -7.69 7.83
CA TYR A 55 2.34 -7.02 7.17
C TYR A 55 2.92 -5.87 8.00
N ALA A 56 2.12 -5.25 8.88
CA ALA A 56 2.60 -4.21 9.78
C ALA A 56 3.73 -4.73 10.70
N GLU A 57 3.65 -6.00 11.13
CA GLU A 57 4.70 -6.66 11.92
C GLU A 57 6.03 -6.77 11.15
N ILE A 58 5.97 -7.07 9.85
CA ILE A 58 7.15 -7.13 8.97
C ILE A 58 7.71 -5.73 8.70
N LEU A 59 6.81 -4.77 8.53
CA LEU A 59 7.14 -3.39 8.20
C LEU A 59 7.85 -2.66 9.37
N GLY A 60 7.68 -3.14 10.60
CA GLY A 60 8.39 -2.67 11.79
C GLY A 60 8.19 -1.17 12.03
N ASP A 61 9.30 -0.46 12.24
CA ASP A 61 9.31 0.95 12.66
C ASP A 61 8.70 1.92 11.61
N LYS A 62 8.45 1.46 10.38
CA LYS A 62 7.76 2.27 9.37
C LYS A 62 6.24 2.30 9.59
N HIS A 63 5.67 1.37 10.36
CA HIS A 63 4.28 1.44 10.79
C HIS A 63 4.12 2.40 12.00
N PRO A 64 3.09 3.27 12.05
CA PRO A 64 1.99 3.43 11.08
C PRO A 64 2.27 4.46 9.98
N ALA A 65 3.41 5.17 10.02
CA ALA A 65 3.69 6.31 9.16
C ALA A 65 3.71 5.99 7.66
N ALA A 66 3.97 4.73 7.28
CA ALA A 66 3.95 4.26 5.91
C ALA A 66 2.54 4.17 5.29
N LEU A 67 1.49 4.12 6.11
CA LEU A 67 0.13 3.96 5.61
C LEU A 67 -0.24 5.12 4.67
N GLY A 68 -0.72 4.79 3.48
CA GLY A 68 -1.18 5.76 2.50
C GLY A 68 -0.06 6.56 1.84
N ARG A 69 1.22 6.36 2.18
CA ARG A 69 2.36 7.04 1.56
C ARG A 69 2.66 6.47 0.17
N ARG A 70 3.48 7.18 -0.60
CA ARG A 70 4.02 6.69 -1.88
C ARG A 70 4.93 5.50 -1.59
N PHE A 71 4.79 4.42 -2.34
CA PHE A 71 5.57 3.20 -2.13
C PHE A 71 7.09 3.44 -2.24
N HIS A 72 7.50 4.33 -3.14
CA HIS A 72 8.87 4.81 -3.25
C HIS A 72 9.40 5.37 -1.92
N ASP A 73 8.64 6.25 -1.26
CA ASP A 73 9.08 6.87 0.00
C ASP A 73 9.17 5.85 1.13
N VAL A 74 8.29 4.84 1.13
CA VAL A 74 8.28 3.77 2.13
C VAL A 74 9.48 2.85 1.98
N TRP A 75 10.00 2.63 0.76
CA TRP A 75 11.09 1.69 0.48
C TRP A 75 12.28 2.34 -0.22
N ALA A 76 12.52 3.62 0.05
CA ALA A 76 13.55 4.42 -0.61
C ALA A 76 14.95 3.78 -0.49
N GLU A 77 15.20 3.07 0.61
CA GLU A 77 16.48 2.45 0.94
C GLU A 77 16.83 1.26 0.02
N ILE A 78 15.82 0.60 -0.54
CA ILE A 78 15.97 -0.56 -1.44
C ILE A 78 15.35 -0.32 -2.82
N TRP A 79 15.03 0.94 -3.15
CA TRP A 79 14.24 1.26 -4.33
C TRP A 79 14.90 0.78 -5.62
N SER A 80 16.23 0.90 -5.73
CA SER A 80 16.99 0.41 -6.88
C SER A 80 16.77 -1.07 -7.18
N ASP A 81 16.51 -1.87 -6.15
CA ASP A 81 16.39 -3.31 -6.25
C ASP A 81 14.95 -3.72 -6.59
N ILE A 82 13.96 -2.99 -6.07
CA ILE A 82 12.54 -3.31 -6.25
C ILE A 82 11.89 -2.60 -7.44
N ALA A 83 12.38 -1.42 -7.85
CA ALA A 83 11.81 -0.65 -8.96
C ALA A 83 11.69 -1.46 -10.26
N PRO A 84 12.71 -2.24 -10.68
CA PRO A 84 12.59 -3.05 -11.89
C PRO A 84 11.48 -4.11 -11.81
N LEU A 85 11.23 -4.67 -10.62
CA LEU A 85 10.15 -5.65 -10.41
C LEU A 85 8.78 -4.99 -10.50
N ILE A 86 8.66 -3.77 -9.97
CA ILE A 86 7.44 -2.96 -10.05
C ILE A 86 7.15 -2.60 -11.50
N ASP A 87 8.15 -2.12 -12.25
CA ASP A 87 8.01 -1.74 -13.65
C ASP A 87 7.51 -2.91 -14.50
N ARG A 88 8.07 -4.11 -14.30
CA ARG A 88 7.61 -5.35 -14.95
C ARG A 88 6.17 -5.70 -14.58
N ALA A 89 5.82 -5.64 -13.30
CA ALA A 89 4.46 -5.92 -12.85
C ALA A 89 3.44 -4.93 -13.45
N LEU A 90 3.78 -3.64 -13.54
CA LEU A 90 2.95 -2.62 -14.16
C LEU A 90 2.83 -2.79 -15.68
N ALA A 91 3.85 -3.35 -16.34
CA ALA A 91 3.80 -3.75 -17.74
C ALA A 91 2.97 -5.03 -17.99
N GLY A 92 2.49 -5.70 -16.93
CA GLY A 92 1.74 -6.95 -17.01
C GLY A 92 2.63 -8.17 -17.21
N GLU A 93 3.93 -8.05 -16.96
CA GLU A 93 4.88 -9.15 -17.02
C GLU A 93 4.90 -9.93 -15.70
N PRO A 94 4.98 -11.26 -15.73
CA PRO A 94 5.15 -12.05 -14.51
C PRO A 94 6.50 -11.74 -13.85
N THR A 95 6.49 -11.43 -12.55
CA THR A 95 7.69 -11.09 -11.76
C THR A 95 8.59 -12.29 -11.54
#